data_AF-A0A1Z3UBX3-F1
#
_entry.id   AF-A0A1Z3UBX3-F1
#
_cell.length_a   1.000
_cell.length_b   1.000
_cell.length_c   1.000
_cell.angle_alpha   90.00
_cell.angle_beta   90.00
_cell.angle_gamma   90.00
#
_symmetry.space_group_name_H-M   'P 1'
#
loop_
_entity.id
_entity.type
_entity.pdbx_description
1 polymer ?
#
loop_
_entity_poly.entity_id
_entity_poly.type
_entity_poly.pdbx_seq_one_letter_code
_entity_poly.pdbx_strand_id
1 'polypeptide(L)'
;MLSEMRGSRPARIVSIHVKGSPATRPRSTELRLDFMVTIMRAIRRRGWRALDTIVFPAGYLRTADWLAPAPTTLRRAMIDASVGDICVQAVRKLSEGSPGCVIVTGIDTNRFRPWGFRGDQALAAFNQDGCLAVVRKIFPTDGDTNEYGRAPYLLDHEDALTEDRFLPLPNGDIAMLCLCYDSFVFSELALGPTTKLRAMRYKTAVPDGWDDLTPTESWLWLSDLYHRIRTHWPRVLLNPIHGFDAPGREVLWHRHGLACASSFLGGGLAIGAAHYQRTLPTEGFAMLAATRAPPEQLGLANFRTAYTHAPTDSFSVRGSGRRPMNAFIQLHEG
;
A
#
# COMPACT_ATOMS: atom_id res chain seq x y z
N MET A 1 21.46 -26.23 0.88
CA MET A 1 20.47 -27.28 1.15
C MET A 1 19.39 -26.65 2.02
N LEU A 2 18.16 -26.37 1.58
CA LEU A 2 17.31 -26.99 0.57
C LEU A 2 16.75 -25.91 -0.37
N SER A 3 17.23 -25.93 -1.62
CA SER A 3 16.61 -25.26 -2.76
C SER A 3 15.55 -26.16 -3.38
N GLU A 4 14.66 -26.72 -2.56
CA GLU A 4 13.41 -27.28 -3.08
C GLU A 4 12.45 -26.11 -3.24
N MET A 5 12.68 -25.35 -4.31
CA MET A 5 11.67 -24.48 -4.88
C MET A 5 10.43 -25.34 -5.14
N ARG A 6 9.47 -25.34 -4.21
CA ARG A 6 8.07 -25.44 -4.59
C ARG A 6 7.92 -24.41 -5.70
N GLY A 7 7.67 -24.85 -6.93
CA GLY A 7 7.51 -23.95 -8.05
C GLY A 7 6.36 -23.01 -7.73
N SER A 8 6.66 -21.83 -7.18
CA SER A 8 5.64 -20.84 -6.90
C SER A 8 5.10 -20.43 -8.25
N ARG A 9 3.80 -20.66 -8.45
CA ARG A 9 3.13 -20.10 -9.63
C ARG A 9 3.31 -18.57 -9.60
N PRO A 10 3.32 -17.91 -10.76
CA PRO A 10 3.24 -16.45 -10.84
C PRO A 10 2.21 -15.87 -9.88
N ALA A 11 2.59 -14.78 -9.20
CA ALA A 11 1.68 -14.05 -8.34
C ALA A 11 0.55 -13.45 -9.20
N ARG A 12 -0.70 -13.66 -8.82
CA ARG A 12 -1.91 -13.15 -9.48
C ARG A 12 -2.54 -12.08 -8.61
N ILE A 13 -2.30 -10.82 -8.95
CA ILE A 13 -2.63 -9.67 -8.11
C ILE A 13 -3.60 -8.77 -8.83
N VAL A 14 -4.66 -8.37 -8.14
CA VAL A 14 -5.64 -7.41 -8.67
C VAL A 14 -5.36 -6.02 -8.12
N SER A 15 -5.20 -5.01 -8.98
CA SER A 15 -5.15 -3.61 -8.57
C SER A 15 -6.50 -2.92 -8.80
N ILE A 16 -6.94 -2.15 -7.81
CA ILE A 16 -8.20 -1.40 -7.85
C ILE A 16 -7.91 0.10 -7.95
N HIS A 17 -8.28 0.72 -9.06
CA HIS A 17 -8.18 2.17 -9.25
C HIS A 17 -9.55 2.80 -9.12
N VAL A 18 -9.70 3.85 -8.32
CA VAL A 18 -11.02 4.37 -7.93
C VAL A 18 -11.17 5.83 -8.34
N LYS A 19 -12.28 6.17 -9.00
CA LYS A 19 -12.59 7.56 -9.36
C LYS A 19 -12.91 8.38 -8.11
N GLY A 20 -12.33 9.57 -8.01
CA GLY A 20 -12.52 10.51 -6.90
C GLY A 20 -11.26 10.67 -6.07
N SER A 21 -11.42 11.04 -4.80
CA SER A 21 -10.34 11.32 -3.85
C SER A 21 -10.35 10.29 -2.71
N PRO A 22 -9.28 10.20 -1.88
CA PRO A 22 -9.29 9.44 -0.63
C PRO A 22 -10.48 9.75 0.29
N ALA A 23 -10.78 8.83 1.21
CA ALA A 23 -11.81 9.03 2.23
C ALA A 23 -11.39 10.17 3.18
N THR A 24 -12.18 11.24 3.21
CA THR A 24 -11.89 12.43 4.05
C THR A 24 -12.57 12.38 5.42
N ARG A 25 -13.58 11.51 5.61
CA ARG A 25 -14.35 11.39 6.85
C ARG A 25 -14.66 9.93 7.16
N PRO A 26 -14.69 9.50 8.43
CA PRO A 26 -15.00 8.12 8.79
C PRO A 26 -16.36 7.64 8.27
N ARG A 27 -17.36 8.52 8.27
CA ARG A 27 -18.70 8.21 7.70
C ARG A 27 -18.70 7.81 6.22
N SER A 28 -17.62 8.06 5.48
CA SER A 28 -17.51 7.64 4.08
C SER A 28 -17.09 6.17 3.94
N THR A 29 -16.65 5.53 5.03
CA THR A 29 -16.16 4.14 5.04
C THR A 29 -17.26 3.15 4.70
N GLU A 30 -18.47 3.32 5.22
CA GLU A 30 -19.61 2.43 4.95
C GLU A 30 -19.88 2.29 3.44
N LEU A 31 -20.10 3.42 2.75
CA LEU A 31 -20.33 3.45 1.30
C LEU A 31 -19.19 2.79 0.50
N ARG A 32 -17.95 2.90 0.99
CA ARG A 32 -16.77 2.34 0.33
C ARG A 32 -16.62 0.85 0.59
N LEU A 33 -17.01 0.37 1.76
CA LEU A 33 -17.07 -1.05 2.08
C LEU A 33 -18.16 -1.74 1.23
N ASP A 34 -19.33 -1.11 1.07
CA ASP A 34 -20.36 -1.59 0.13
C ASP A 34 -19.86 -1.67 -1.31
N PHE A 35 -19.09 -0.65 -1.73
CA PHE A 35 -18.49 -0.64 -3.05
C PHE A 35 -17.39 -1.70 -3.21
N MET A 36 -16.58 -1.94 -2.18
CA MET A 36 -15.60 -3.04 -2.13
C MET A 36 -16.30 -4.39 -2.32
N VAL A 37 -17.41 -4.62 -1.62
CA VAL A 37 -18.22 -5.83 -1.80
C VAL A 37 -18.76 -5.96 -3.23
N THR A 38 -19.17 -4.85 -3.83
CA THR A 38 -19.62 -4.81 -5.23
C THR A 38 -18.49 -5.18 -6.21
N ILE A 39 -17.29 -4.65 -5.98
CA ILE A 39 -16.08 -4.99 -6.73
C ILE A 39 -15.78 -6.48 -6.61
N MET A 40 -15.80 -7.06 -5.40
CA MET A 40 -15.53 -8.50 -5.20
C MET A 40 -16.53 -9.38 -5.95
N ARG A 41 -17.83 -9.02 -5.93
CA ARG A 41 -18.84 -9.72 -6.72
C ARG A 41 -18.55 -9.64 -8.22
N ALA A 42 -18.09 -8.50 -8.71
CA ALA A 42 -17.77 -8.30 -10.11
C ALA A 42 -16.53 -9.11 -10.53
N ILE A 43 -15.46 -9.14 -9.72
CA ILE A 43 -14.28 -9.99 -9.93
C ILE A 43 -14.69 -11.47 -10.00
N ARG A 44 -15.53 -11.92 -9.06
CA ARG A 44 -16.05 -13.29 -9.08
C ARG A 44 -16.82 -13.62 -10.37
N ARG A 45 -17.69 -12.72 -10.83
CA ARG A 45 -18.45 -12.89 -12.08
C ARG A 45 -17.56 -12.86 -13.31
N ARG A 46 -16.48 -12.08 -13.29
CA ARG A 46 -15.46 -12.07 -14.35
C ARG A 46 -14.78 -13.43 -14.49
N GLY A 47 -14.83 -14.26 -13.44
CA GLY A 47 -14.32 -15.64 -13.47
C GLY A 47 -12.83 -15.75 -13.17
N TRP A 48 -12.20 -14.68 -12.65
CA TRP A 48 -10.80 -14.74 -12.22
C TRP A 48 -10.66 -15.68 -11.02
N ARG A 49 -9.63 -16.54 -11.07
CA ARG A 49 -9.34 -17.59 -10.07
C ARG A 49 -7.87 -17.55 -9.65
N ALA A 50 -7.58 -18.28 -8.58
CA ALA A 50 -6.25 -18.39 -7.97
C ALA A 50 -5.61 -17.02 -7.67
N LEU A 51 -6.43 -16.04 -7.27
CA LEU A 51 -5.95 -14.71 -6.89
C LEU A 51 -5.21 -14.79 -5.56
N ASP A 52 -4.06 -14.13 -5.50
CA ASP A 52 -3.24 -14.04 -4.29
C ASP A 52 -3.63 -12.85 -3.44
N THR A 53 -3.85 -11.71 -4.10
CA THR A 53 -4.15 -10.46 -3.41
C THR A 53 -4.96 -9.50 -4.27
N ILE A 54 -5.76 -8.68 -3.60
CA ILE A 54 -6.48 -7.54 -4.16
C ILE A 54 -6.05 -6.27 -3.44
N VAL A 55 -5.57 -5.29 -4.19
CA VAL A 55 -4.97 -4.07 -3.67
C VAL A 55 -5.89 -2.89 -3.92
N PHE A 56 -6.34 -2.24 -2.85
CA PHE A 56 -7.10 -0.99 -2.88
C PHE A 56 -6.18 0.23 -2.69
N PRO A 57 -6.61 1.42 -3.13
CA PRO A 57 -5.84 2.65 -2.98
C PRO A 57 -5.47 2.99 -1.53
N ALA A 58 -4.44 3.81 -1.36
CA ALA A 58 -4.16 4.42 -0.05
C ALA A 58 -5.29 5.37 0.34
N GLY A 59 -5.62 5.42 1.64
CA GLY A 59 -6.75 6.21 2.13
C GLY A 59 -8.10 5.80 1.53
N TYR A 60 -8.24 4.55 1.07
CA TYR A 60 -9.52 4.04 0.58
C TYR A 60 -10.56 4.11 1.70
N LEU A 61 -10.23 3.65 2.91
CA LEU A 61 -11.08 3.77 4.10
C LEU A 61 -10.57 4.88 5.02
N ARG A 62 -11.44 5.33 5.93
CA ARG A 62 -11.05 6.19 7.04
C ARG A 62 -11.66 5.74 8.36
N THR A 63 -10.86 5.60 9.42
CA THR A 63 -11.37 5.30 10.76
C THR A 63 -11.25 6.52 11.68
N ALA A 64 -12.00 6.50 12.78
CA ALA A 64 -11.96 7.57 13.78
C ALA A 64 -10.74 7.45 14.71
N ASP A 65 -10.27 6.23 14.93
CA ASP A 65 -9.28 5.91 15.94
C ASP A 65 -7.86 6.17 15.44
N TRP A 66 -7.10 6.94 16.21
CA TRP A 66 -5.67 7.16 15.96
C TRP A 66 -4.89 5.88 16.29
N LEU A 67 -3.96 5.45 15.40
CA LEU A 67 -3.25 4.18 15.57
C LEU A 67 -1.96 4.36 16.37
N ALA A 68 -1.30 5.50 16.27
CA ALA A 68 -0.13 5.81 17.07
C ALA A 68 -0.54 6.28 18.48
N PRO A 69 0.27 6.01 19.52
CA PRO A 69 1.50 5.21 19.54
C PRO A 69 1.23 3.73 19.88
N ALA A 70 0.01 3.22 19.64
CA ALA A 70 -0.35 1.86 20.03
C ALA A 70 0.59 0.82 19.40
N PRO A 71 0.93 -0.29 20.07
CA PRO A 71 1.70 -1.38 19.46
C PRO A 71 0.97 -2.02 18.27
N THR A 72 1.70 -2.68 17.36
CA THR A 72 1.13 -3.28 16.13
C THR A 72 -0.05 -4.23 16.42
N THR A 73 0.02 -5.05 17.47
CA THR A 73 -1.06 -5.97 17.86
C THR A 73 -2.35 -5.23 18.20
N LEU A 74 -2.25 -4.11 18.91
CA LEU A 74 -3.40 -3.28 19.27
C LEU A 74 -3.93 -2.55 18.02
N ARG A 75 -3.05 -2.04 17.15
CA ARG A 75 -3.46 -1.44 15.86
C ARG A 75 -4.28 -2.42 15.02
N ARG A 76 -3.86 -3.69 14.94
CA ARG A 76 -4.63 -4.75 14.26
C ARG A 76 -6.01 -4.91 14.87
N ALA A 77 -6.11 -5.05 16.19
CA ALA A 77 -7.39 -5.20 16.88
C ALA A 77 -8.33 -3.99 16.65
N MET A 78 -7.79 -2.77 16.67
CA MET A 78 -8.57 -1.55 16.41
C MET A 78 -9.11 -1.51 14.97
N ILE A 79 -8.28 -1.85 13.99
CA ILE A 79 -8.68 -1.90 12.58
C ILE A 79 -9.70 -3.01 12.34
N ASP A 80 -9.46 -4.19 12.90
CA ASP A 80 -10.36 -5.34 12.77
C ASP A 80 -11.74 -5.05 13.38
N ALA A 81 -11.78 -4.45 14.58
CA ALA A 81 -13.03 -4.02 15.21
C ALA A 81 -13.79 -2.95 14.40
N SER A 82 -13.08 -2.11 13.63
CA SER A 82 -13.70 -1.00 12.89
C SER A 82 -14.24 -1.42 11.51
N VAL A 83 -13.49 -2.24 10.76
CA VAL A 83 -13.82 -2.56 9.36
C VAL A 83 -13.66 -4.05 9.01
N GLY A 84 -13.16 -4.87 9.93
CA GLY A 84 -12.78 -6.26 9.71
C GLY A 84 -13.92 -7.12 9.18
N ASP A 85 -15.10 -7.07 9.81
CA ASP A 85 -16.26 -7.88 9.43
C ASP A 85 -16.60 -7.76 7.94
N ILE A 86 -16.65 -6.54 7.39
CA ILE A 86 -17.02 -6.34 5.99
C ILE A 86 -15.85 -6.70 5.05
N CYS A 87 -14.60 -6.42 5.44
CA CYS A 87 -13.43 -6.85 4.67
C CYS A 87 -13.33 -8.39 4.58
N VAL A 88 -13.55 -9.09 5.68
CA VAL A 88 -13.63 -10.57 5.73
C VAL A 88 -14.76 -11.09 4.85
N GLN A 89 -15.96 -10.50 4.97
CA GLN A 89 -17.09 -10.89 4.11
C GLN A 89 -16.83 -10.62 2.62
N ALA A 90 -16.05 -9.59 2.29
CA ALA A 90 -15.66 -9.29 0.92
C ALA A 90 -14.69 -10.36 0.38
N VAL A 91 -13.62 -10.70 1.13
CA VAL A 91 -12.68 -11.79 0.77
C VAL A 91 -13.41 -13.12 0.60
N ARG A 92 -14.31 -13.48 1.53
CA ARG A 92 -15.04 -14.77 1.51
C ARG A 92 -15.81 -15.01 0.22
N LYS A 93 -16.16 -13.96 -0.53
CA LYS A 93 -16.82 -14.11 -1.84
C LYS A 93 -15.92 -14.77 -2.87
N LEU A 94 -14.61 -14.68 -2.69
CA LEU A 94 -13.61 -15.21 -3.62
C LEU A 94 -13.02 -16.55 -3.16
N SER A 95 -13.24 -16.97 -1.91
CA SER A 95 -12.60 -18.16 -1.32
C SER A 95 -12.76 -19.44 -2.14
N GLU A 96 -13.88 -19.65 -2.82
CA GLU A 96 -14.10 -20.83 -3.68
C GLU A 96 -13.13 -20.87 -4.88
N GLY A 97 -12.94 -19.73 -5.55
CA GLY A 97 -12.10 -19.63 -6.74
C GLY A 97 -10.65 -19.22 -6.45
N SER A 98 -10.41 -18.61 -5.29
CA SER A 98 -9.12 -18.06 -4.85
C SER A 98 -8.91 -18.29 -3.35
N PRO A 99 -8.69 -19.55 -2.91
CA PRO A 99 -8.47 -19.86 -1.50
C PRO A 99 -7.28 -19.09 -0.92
N GLY A 100 -7.46 -18.53 0.28
CA GLY A 100 -6.41 -17.77 0.96
C GLY A 100 -6.15 -16.35 0.43
N CYS A 101 -6.89 -15.90 -0.60
CA CYS A 101 -6.74 -14.55 -1.15
C CYS A 101 -6.84 -13.47 -0.06
N VAL A 102 -5.99 -12.46 -0.15
CA VAL A 102 -5.92 -11.35 0.80
C VAL A 102 -6.43 -10.05 0.16
N ILE A 103 -7.17 -9.23 0.89
CA ILE A 103 -7.42 -7.83 0.53
C ILE A 103 -6.42 -6.95 1.28
N VAL A 104 -5.67 -6.14 0.54
CA VAL A 104 -4.84 -5.07 1.10
C VAL A 104 -5.50 -3.73 0.80
N THR A 105 -5.78 -2.93 1.82
CA THR A 105 -6.45 -1.64 1.67
C THR A 105 -5.77 -0.54 2.47
N GLY A 106 -5.75 0.66 1.89
CA GLY A 106 -5.35 1.86 2.61
C GLY A 106 -6.40 2.33 3.60
N ILE A 107 -5.94 2.68 4.78
CA ILE A 107 -6.75 3.24 5.88
C ILE A 107 -6.06 4.49 6.38
N ASP A 108 -6.72 5.63 6.23
CA ASP A 108 -6.32 6.85 6.92
C ASP A 108 -7.09 6.95 8.25
N THR A 109 -6.53 7.60 9.27
CA THR A 109 -7.22 7.80 10.55
C THR A 109 -7.39 9.26 10.89
N ASN A 110 -8.16 9.55 11.94
CA ASN A 110 -8.18 10.87 12.56
C ASN A 110 -7.23 10.88 13.75
N ARG A 111 -6.65 12.06 14.03
CA ARG A 111 -5.94 12.28 15.29
C ARG A 111 -6.92 12.67 16.39
N PHE A 112 -6.57 12.37 17.64
CA PHE A 112 -7.29 12.87 18.80
C PHE A 112 -7.20 14.42 18.88
N ARG A 113 -8.31 15.10 19.19
CA ARG A 113 -8.41 16.57 19.29
C ARG A 113 -7.54 17.11 20.45
N PRO A 114 -7.12 18.40 20.46
CA PRO A 114 -7.46 19.47 19.50
C PRO A 114 -6.35 19.86 18.50
N TRP A 115 -5.16 19.25 18.52
CA TRP A 115 -3.97 19.80 17.85
C TRP A 115 -3.61 19.21 16.46
N GLY A 116 -4.36 18.24 15.93
CA GLY A 116 -3.96 17.47 14.74
C GLY A 116 -4.58 17.86 13.40
N PHE A 117 -3.77 17.98 12.35
CA PHE A 117 -4.20 17.86 10.95
C PHE A 117 -3.98 16.41 10.49
N ARG A 118 -5.07 15.68 10.23
CA ARG A 118 -5.08 14.26 9.79
C ARG A 118 -4.44 13.31 10.83
N GLY A 119 -4.92 12.07 10.89
CA GLY A 119 -4.33 11.03 11.72
C GLY A 119 -3.27 10.26 10.94
N ASP A 120 -3.14 8.98 11.23
CA ASP A 120 -2.18 8.11 10.57
C ASP A 120 -2.64 7.74 9.16
N GLN A 121 -1.68 7.25 8.39
CA GLN A 121 -1.86 6.63 7.10
C GLN A 121 -1.28 5.23 7.22
N ALA A 122 -2.09 4.23 6.94
CA ALA A 122 -1.74 2.83 7.12
C ALA A 122 -2.26 1.95 5.97
N LEU A 123 -1.69 0.76 5.86
CA LEU A 123 -2.25 -0.36 5.13
C LEU A 123 -2.73 -1.41 6.11
N ALA A 124 -3.84 -2.06 5.76
CA ALA A 124 -4.33 -3.23 6.45
C ALA A 124 -4.53 -4.38 5.45
N ALA A 125 -4.17 -5.59 5.85
CA ALA A 125 -4.35 -6.81 5.08
C ALA A 125 -5.38 -7.72 5.77
N PHE A 126 -6.37 -8.20 5.03
CA PHE A 126 -7.45 -9.06 5.55
C PHE A 126 -7.56 -10.33 4.72
N ASN A 127 -7.74 -11.47 5.38
CA ASN A 127 -8.16 -12.71 4.74
C ASN A 127 -9.59 -13.09 5.18
N GLN A 128 -9.96 -14.36 5.02
CA GLN A 128 -11.28 -14.87 5.42
C GLN A 128 -11.46 -15.06 6.94
N ASP A 129 -10.38 -14.94 7.71
CA ASP A 129 -10.31 -15.19 9.15
C ASP A 129 -10.19 -13.88 9.95
N GLY A 130 -9.65 -12.81 9.36
CA GLY A 130 -9.57 -11.49 9.99
C GLY A 130 -8.47 -10.61 9.43
N CYS A 131 -8.13 -9.55 10.18
CA CYS A 131 -6.97 -8.71 9.92
C CYS A 131 -5.65 -9.45 10.19
N LEU A 132 -4.83 -9.61 9.15
CA LEU A 132 -3.52 -10.27 9.22
C LEU A 132 -2.40 -9.30 9.61
N ALA A 133 -2.41 -8.11 9.01
CA ALA A 133 -1.33 -7.15 9.12
C ALA A 133 -1.84 -5.72 9.13
N VAL A 134 -1.22 -4.84 9.93
CA VAL A 134 -1.39 -3.38 9.86
C VAL A 134 -0.02 -2.71 9.88
N VAL A 135 0.28 -1.91 8.85
CA VAL A 135 1.53 -1.16 8.76
C VAL A 135 1.27 0.32 8.54
N ARG A 136 1.98 1.17 9.29
CA ARG A 136 1.94 2.62 9.13
C ARG A 136 2.99 3.07 8.12
N LYS A 137 2.75 4.25 7.53
CA LYS A 137 3.68 4.93 6.64
C LYS A 137 4.99 5.24 7.35
N ILE A 138 6.12 5.06 6.66
CA ILE A 138 7.46 5.39 7.17
C ILE A 138 8.07 6.64 6.53
N PHE A 139 7.60 7.05 5.35
CA PHE A 139 8.00 8.33 4.73
C PHE A 139 6.81 9.31 4.62
N PRO A 140 6.44 10.03 5.70
CA PRO A 140 5.40 11.04 5.64
C PRO A 140 5.92 12.30 4.90
N THR A 141 5.23 12.71 3.84
CA THR A 141 5.59 13.90 3.05
C THR A 141 5.22 15.20 3.78
N ASP A 142 5.67 16.36 3.28
CA ASP A 142 5.25 17.68 3.79
C ASP A 142 3.74 17.84 3.88
N GLY A 143 3.00 17.39 2.86
CA GLY A 143 1.54 17.43 2.86
C GLY A 143 0.89 16.51 3.92
N ASP A 144 1.65 15.56 4.47
CA ASP A 144 1.19 14.68 5.56
C ASP A 144 1.49 15.24 6.95
N THR A 145 2.38 16.23 7.04
CA THR A 145 3.00 16.67 8.31
C THR A 145 2.89 18.15 8.59
N ASN A 146 2.68 19.01 7.58
CA ASN A 146 2.51 20.45 7.81
C ASN A 146 2.03 21.24 6.57
N GLU A 147 0.73 21.30 6.34
CA GLU A 147 0.14 22.57 5.88
C GLU A 147 -0.59 23.18 7.08
N TYR A 148 -0.40 24.48 7.35
CA TYR A 148 -1.17 25.28 8.31
C TYR A 148 -0.85 25.16 9.83
N GLY A 149 0.38 24.79 10.23
CA GLY A 149 0.85 24.99 11.62
C GLY A 149 0.18 24.08 12.66
N ARG A 150 -0.13 22.83 12.29
CA ARG A 150 -0.72 21.80 13.17
C ARG A 150 0.30 20.71 13.50
N ALA A 151 -0.03 19.85 14.48
CA ALA A 151 0.88 18.81 14.97
C ALA A 151 1.24 17.77 13.88
N PRO A 152 2.51 17.33 13.78
CA PRO A 152 3.02 16.52 12.67
C PRO A 152 2.62 15.04 12.74
N TYR A 153 2.73 14.31 11.61
CA TYR A 153 2.73 12.84 11.58
C TYR A 153 3.91 12.32 12.38
N LEU A 154 3.66 11.52 13.41
CA LEU A 154 4.69 10.99 14.30
C LEU A 154 5.04 9.57 13.92
N LEU A 155 6.30 9.35 13.55
CA LEU A 155 6.83 8.02 13.29
C LEU A 155 7.17 7.30 14.60
N ASP A 156 7.06 5.99 14.56
CA ASP A 156 7.58 5.11 15.58
C ASP A 156 8.62 4.16 14.99
N HIS A 157 9.66 3.79 15.76
CA HIS A 157 10.68 2.86 15.25
C HIS A 157 10.04 1.49 14.94
N GLU A 158 9.05 1.09 15.73
CA GLU A 158 8.23 -0.10 15.48
C GLU A 158 7.63 -0.10 14.07
N ASP A 159 7.31 1.07 13.51
CA ASP A 159 6.80 1.16 12.15
C ASP A 159 7.81 0.53 11.19
N ALA A 160 9.11 0.81 11.26
CA ALA A 160 10.11 0.20 10.39
C ALA A 160 10.40 -1.28 10.72
N LEU A 161 10.15 -1.71 11.96
CA LEU A 161 10.54 -3.03 12.47
C LEU A 161 9.43 -4.09 12.43
N THR A 162 8.19 -3.72 12.22
CA THR A 162 7.10 -4.67 12.35
C THR A 162 7.13 -5.77 11.27
N GLU A 163 6.93 -7.02 11.70
CA GLU A 163 6.82 -8.20 10.82
C GLU A 163 5.61 -8.11 9.88
N ASP A 164 4.58 -7.34 10.26
CA ASP A 164 3.38 -7.09 9.47
C ASP A 164 3.70 -6.48 8.08
N ARG A 165 4.91 -5.94 7.87
CA ARG A 165 5.37 -5.48 6.54
C ARG A 165 5.57 -6.59 5.53
N PHE A 166 5.73 -7.84 5.96
CA PHE A 166 6.02 -8.98 5.11
C PHE A 166 4.85 -9.95 5.16
N LEU A 167 4.00 -9.88 4.13
CA LEU A 167 2.76 -10.64 4.01
C LEU A 167 2.99 -11.90 3.15
N PRO A 168 2.85 -13.12 3.69
CA PRO A 168 2.85 -14.34 2.90
C PRO A 168 1.65 -14.37 1.93
N LEU A 169 1.90 -14.74 0.68
CA LEU A 169 0.87 -14.88 -0.36
C LEU A 169 0.51 -16.35 -0.61
N PRO A 170 -0.73 -16.64 -1.09
CA PRO A 170 -1.17 -18.00 -1.39
C PRO A 170 -0.33 -18.74 -2.44
N ASN A 171 0.35 -18.04 -3.34
CA ASN A 171 1.26 -18.64 -4.31
C ASN A 171 2.61 -19.08 -3.70
N GLY A 172 2.87 -18.75 -2.43
CA GLY A 172 4.10 -19.06 -1.70
C GLY A 172 5.16 -17.95 -1.74
N ASP A 173 4.93 -16.86 -2.48
CA ASP A 173 5.81 -15.69 -2.40
C ASP A 173 5.50 -14.85 -1.15
N ILE A 174 6.40 -13.91 -0.82
CA ILE A 174 6.19 -12.90 0.21
C ILE A 174 6.04 -11.54 -0.46
N ALA A 175 4.99 -10.81 -0.07
CA ALA A 175 4.76 -9.43 -0.43
C ALA A 175 5.26 -8.47 0.66
N MET A 176 5.95 -7.41 0.25
CA MET A 176 6.27 -6.29 1.13
C MET A 176 5.18 -5.21 1.02
N LEU A 177 4.70 -4.72 2.16
CA LEU A 177 3.71 -3.65 2.25
C LEU A 177 4.40 -2.28 2.39
N CYS A 178 4.14 -1.38 1.43
CA CYS A 178 4.62 0.00 1.44
C CYS A 178 3.46 0.96 1.16
N LEU A 179 3.43 2.12 1.80
CA LEU A 179 2.39 3.11 1.56
C LEU A 179 2.92 4.32 0.80
N CYS A 180 2.43 4.51 -0.43
CA CYS A 180 2.62 5.70 -1.24
C CYS A 180 4.11 6.05 -1.43
N TYR A 181 4.62 6.98 -0.61
CA TYR A 181 5.99 7.46 -0.66
C TYR A 181 7.00 6.50 0.00
N ASP A 182 6.53 5.48 0.73
CA ASP A 182 7.41 4.45 1.31
C ASP A 182 8.21 3.70 0.24
N SER A 183 7.66 3.53 -0.97
CA SER A 183 8.39 2.90 -2.09
C SER A 183 9.70 3.61 -2.47
N PHE A 184 9.92 4.84 -2.02
CA PHE A 184 11.19 5.53 -2.23
C PHE A 184 12.31 5.03 -1.30
N VAL A 185 11.99 4.21 -0.29
CA VAL A 185 12.98 3.56 0.58
C VAL A 185 14.03 2.78 -0.21
N PHE A 186 13.63 2.13 -1.31
CA PHE A 186 14.56 1.36 -2.15
C PHE A 186 15.61 2.23 -2.82
N SER A 187 15.29 3.50 -3.09
CA SER A 187 16.27 4.46 -3.58
C SER A 187 17.27 4.86 -2.50
N GLU A 188 16.80 5.08 -1.28
CA GLU A 188 17.64 5.40 -0.13
C GLU A 188 18.58 4.24 0.21
N LEU A 189 18.06 3.01 0.24
CA LEU A 189 18.85 1.82 0.52
C LEU A 189 19.90 1.54 -0.56
N ALA A 190 19.61 1.86 -1.82
CA ALA A 190 20.54 1.60 -2.92
C ALA A 190 21.59 2.69 -3.12
N LEU A 191 21.24 3.97 -2.93
CA LEU A 191 22.14 5.11 -3.18
C LEU A 191 22.78 5.67 -1.90
N GLY A 192 22.33 5.21 -0.73
CA GLY A 192 22.58 5.89 0.53
C GLY A 192 21.61 7.04 0.78
N PRO A 193 21.80 7.80 1.88
CA PRO A 193 20.89 8.86 2.29
C PRO A 193 20.81 9.95 1.21
N THR A 194 19.65 10.09 0.59
CA THR A 194 19.32 11.15 -0.38
C THR A 194 18.42 12.20 0.27
N THR A 195 18.02 13.22 -0.50
CA THR A 195 17.12 14.27 0.01
C THR A 195 15.76 13.75 0.45
N LYS A 196 15.35 12.54 0.04
CA LYS A 196 14.04 11.97 0.41
C LYS A 196 14.01 11.47 1.85
N LEU A 197 15.17 11.18 2.45
CA LEU A 197 15.25 10.85 3.88
C LEU A 197 14.71 11.98 4.76
N ARG A 198 14.73 13.24 4.27
CA ARG A 198 14.12 14.40 4.94
C ARG A 198 12.60 14.30 5.13
N ALA A 199 11.93 13.32 4.52
CA ALA A 199 10.53 13.03 4.83
C ALA A 199 10.37 12.40 6.22
N MET A 200 11.37 11.65 6.69
CA MET A 200 11.41 11.06 8.03
C MET A 200 11.84 12.13 9.05
N ARG A 201 10.88 12.89 9.58
CA ARG A 201 11.18 14.10 10.37
C ARG A 201 10.87 14.05 11.84
N TYR A 202 9.75 13.45 12.20
CA TYR A 202 9.21 13.57 13.54
C TYR A 202 8.95 12.19 14.10
N LYS A 203 9.39 11.96 15.32
CA LYS A 203 9.11 10.74 16.08
C LYS A 203 8.31 11.03 17.32
N THR A 204 7.55 10.05 17.80
CA THR A 204 6.88 10.14 19.09
C THR A 204 7.91 10.30 20.20
N ALA A 205 7.70 11.27 21.10
CA ALA A 205 8.47 11.43 22.33
C ALA A 205 7.56 11.21 23.55
N VAL A 206 8.04 10.45 24.52
CA VAL A 206 7.28 10.10 25.74
C VAL A 206 7.37 11.24 26.76
N PRO A 207 6.30 11.61 27.49
CA PRO A 207 4.97 10.98 27.49
C PRO A 207 3.98 11.56 26.45
N ASP A 208 4.11 12.82 26.04
CA ASP A 208 3.14 13.49 25.16
C ASP A 208 3.80 14.54 24.24
N GLY A 209 4.96 14.18 23.68
CA GLY A 209 5.77 15.07 22.84
C GLY A 209 6.07 14.51 21.46
N TRP A 210 6.85 15.28 20.71
CA TRP A 210 7.55 14.79 19.53
C TRP A 210 8.95 15.38 19.50
N ASP A 211 9.87 14.61 18.93
CA ASP A 211 11.24 15.04 18.66
C ASP A 211 11.50 15.03 17.16
N ASP A 212 12.51 15.78 16.75
CA ASP A 212 13.08 15.64 15.42
C ASP A 212 13.80 14.29 15.32
N LEU A 213 13.54 13.58 14.23
CA LEU A 213 14.27 12.39 13.85
C LEU A 213 15.54 12.84 13.12
N THR A 214 16.70 12.57 13.72
CA THR A 214 17.97 12.93 13.10
C THR A 214 18.22 12.10 11.82
N PRO A 215 19.03 12.58 10.87
CA PRO A 215 19.42 11.78 9.70
C PRO A 215 20.06 10.43 10.08
N THR A 216 20.84 10.40 11.17
CA THR A 216 21.46 9.18 11.69
C THR A 216 20.43 8.17 12.18
N GLU A 217 19.45 8.62 12.98
CA GLU A 217 18.37 7.75 13.45
C GLU A 217 17.49 7.25 12.30
N SER A 218 17.16 8.14 11.36
CA SER A 218 16.42 7.76 10.15
C SER A 218 17.14 6.66 9.38
N TRP A 219 18.46 6.80 9.20
CA TRP A 219 19.27 5.78 8.53
C TRP A 219 19.36 4.46 9.31
N LEU A 220 19.46 4.52 10.64
CA LEU A 220 19.41 3.32 11.49
C LEU A 220 18.10 2.55 11.28
N TRP A 221 16.96 3.24 11.29
CA TRP A 221 15.65 2.61 11.05
C TRP A 221 15.54 1.99 9.66
N LEU A 222 16.08 2.65 8.63
CA LEU A 222 16.13 2.08 7.27
C LEU A 222 17.08 0.89 7.17
N SER A 223 18.22 0.94 7.86
CA SER A 223 19.16 -0.17 7.93
C SER A 223 18.48 -1.39 8.57
N ASP A 224 17.74 -1.22 9.66
CA ASP A 224 17.01 -2.33 10.28
C ASP A 224 15.95 -2.92 9.33
N LEU A 225 15.19 -2.06 8.64
CA LEU A 225 14.25 -2.50 7.61
C LEU A 225 14.95 -3.26 6.49
N TYR A 226 16.13 -2.82 6.05
CA TYR A 226 16.93 -3.50 5.05
C TYR A 226 17.31 -4.92 5.48
N HIS A 227 17.74 -5.11 6.73
CA HIS A 227 18.02 -6.43 7.27
C HIS A 227 16.78 -7.33 7.19
N ARG A 228 15.58 -6.82 7.53
CA ARG A 228 14.35 -7.61 7.39
C ARG A 228 14.01 -7.93 5.95
N ILE A 229 14.17 -6.99 5.02
CA ILE A 229 13.97 -7.26 3.58
C ILE A 229 14.89 -8.40 3.13
N ARG A 230 16.14 -8.43 3.59
CA ARG A 230 17.10 -9.51 3.27
C ARG A 230 16.71 -10.84 3.90
N THR A 231 16.15 -10.84 5.11
CA THR A 231 15.69 -12.04 5.80
C THR A 231 14.45 -12.65 5.14
N HIS A 232 13.44 -11.84 4.79
CA HIS A 232 12.19 -12.34 4.21
C HIS A 232 12.26 -12.55 2.71
N TRP A 233 13.20 -11.90 2.01
CA TRP A 233 13.35 -12.00 0.56
C TRP A 233 12.04 -11.79 -0.23
N PRO A 234 11.33 -10.67 -0.03
CA PRO A 234 10.06 -10.44 -0.71
C PRO A 234 10.25 -10.39 -2.24
N ARG A 235 9.31 -11.00 -2.96
CA ARG A 235 9.29 -11.01 -4.44
C ARG A 235 8.22 -10.11 -5.03
N VAL A 236 7.34 -9.61 -4.17
CA VAL A 236 6.25 -8.70 -4.52
C VAL A 236 6.35 -7.44 -3.65
N LEU A 237 6.10 -6.27 -4.24
CA LEU A 237 5.81 -5.04 -3.51
C LEU A 237 4.34 -4.64 -3.74
N LEU A 238 3.61 -4.38 -2.66
CA LEU A 238 2.30 -3.76 -2.70
C LEU A 238 2.42 -2.32 -2.20
N ASN A 239 2.28 -1.35 -3.11
CA ASN A 239 2.42 0.07 -2.85
C ASN A 239 1.20 0.90 -3.28
N PRO A 240 0.08 0.83 -2.54
CA PRO A 240 -1.05 1.73 -2.73
C PRO A 240 -0.63 3.21 -2.63
N ILE A 241 -1.23 4.05 -3.46
CA ILE A 241 -0.96 5.48 -3.57
C ILE A 241 -2.27 6.24 -3.29
N HIS A 242 -2.19 7.39 -2.62
CA HIS A 242 -3.39 8.15 -2.22
C HIS A 242 -4.15 8.66 -3.43
N GLY A 243 -3.46 9.12 -4.47
CA GLY A 243 -4.09 9.37 -5.74
C GLY A 243 -3.39 10.39 -6.62
N PHE A 244 -4.02 10.61 -7.76
CA PHE A 244 -3.58 11.51 -8.81
C PHE A 244 -4.76 12.38 -9.26
N ASP A 245 -4.47 13.53 -9.86
CA ASP A 245 -5.52 14.35 -10.48
C ASP A 245 -6.16 13.62 -11.68
N ALA A 246 -5.31 13.06 -12.54
CA ALA A 246 -5.68 12.34 -13.75
C ALA A 246 -4.55 11.35 -14.15
N PRO A 247 -4.82 10.39 -15.05
CA PRO A 247 -3.81 9.48 -15.59
C PRO A 247 -2.65 10.21 -16.27
N GLY A 248 -1.47 9.61 -16.29
CA GLY A 248 -0.21 10.18 -16.77
C GLY A 248 0.57 10.99 -15.73
N ARG A 249 0.02 11.19 -14.52
CA ARG A 249 0.70 11.91 -13.42
C ARG A 249 1.49 10.98 -12.51
N GLU A 250 1.30 9.69 -12.65
CA GLU A 250 1.94 8.61 -11.90
C GLU A 250 3.39 8.30 -12.33
N VAL A 251 3.88 8.89 -13.44
CA VAL A 251 5.19 8.58 -14.03
C VAL A 251 6.33 8.69 -13.00
N LEU A 252 6.28 9.67 -12.10
CA LEU A 252 7.28 9.83 -11.04
C LEU A 252 7.29 8.61 -10.09
N TRP A 253 6.11 8.20 -9.59
CA TRP A 253 5.97 7.02 -8.73
C TRP A 253 6.36 5.74 -9.46
N HIS A 254 6.06 5.67 -10.75
CA HIS A 254 6.44 4.52 -11.55
C HIS A 254 7.96 4.39 -11.65
N ARG A 255 8.64 5.45 -12.10
CA ARG A 255 10.11 5.45 -12.30
C ARG A 255 10.89 5.29 -11.00
N HIS A 256 10.50 6.05 -9.97
CA HIS A 256 11.33 6.18 -8.77
C HIS A 256 10.83 5.35 -7.59
N GLY A 257 9.56 4.95 -7.59
CA GLY A 257 8.98 4.02 -6.61
C GLY A 257 8.97 2.60 -7.15
N LEU A 258 8.06 2.28 -8.08
CA LEU A 258 7.76 0.89 -8.48
C LEU A 258 8.88 0.21 -9.26
N ALA A 259 9.46 0.87 -10.28
CA ALA A 259 10.57 0.29 -11.04
C ALA A 259 11.83 0.13 -10.20
N CYS A 260 12.11 1.11 -9.33
CA CYS A 260 13.20 1.03 -8.36
C CYS A 260 13.00 -0.14 -7.39
N ALA A 261 11.78 -0.33 -6.89
CA ALA A 261 11.45 -1.46 -6.04
C ALA A 261 11.58 -2.79 -6.76
N SER A 262 11.02 -2.92 -7.97
CA SER A 262 11.16 -4.12 -8.80
C SER A 262 12.62 -4.49 -8.97
N SER A 263 13.48 -3.52 -9.30
CA SER A 263 14.93 -3.70 -9.43
C SER A 263 15.59 -4.15 -8.13
N PHE A 264 15.25 -3.50 -7.01
CA PHE A 264 15.76 -3.86 -5.68
C PHE A 264 15.39 -5.29 -5.25
N LEU A 265 14.18 -5.73 -5.61
CA LEU A 265 13.65 -7.07 -5.36
C LEU A 265 14.08 -8.09 -6.42
N GLY A 266 15.17 -7.83 -7.17
CA GLY A 266 15.71 -8.76 -8.16
C GLY A 266 14.83 -8.94 -9.40
N GLY A 267 14.10 -7.89 -9.81
CA GLY A 267 13.14 -7.91 -10.90
C GLY A 267 11.73 -8.37 -10.49
N GLY A 268 11.43 -8.45 -9.20
CA GLY A 268 10.12 -8.82 -8.66
C GLY A 268 8.98 -7.88 -9.08
N LEU A 269 7.74 -8.29 -8.81
CA LEU A 269 6.54 -7.56 -9.20
C LEU A 269 6.24 -6.45 -8.18
N ALA A 270 6.19 -5.19 -8.61
CA ALA A 270 5.78 -4.05 -7.79
C ALA A 270 4.47 -3.47 -8.31
N ILE A 271 3.42 -3.45 -7.49
CA ILE A 271 2.07 -3.01 -7.88
C ILE A 271 1.56 -1.94 -6.93
N GLY A 272 0.88 -0.94 -7.49
CA GLY A 272 0.12 0.07 -6.77
C GLY A 272 -1.35 0.09 -7.19
N ALA A 273 -2.13 0.79 -6.37
CA ALA A 273 -3.54 1.07 -6.55
C ALA A 273 -3.76 2.53 -6.15
N ALA A 274 -4.65 3.26 -6.83
CA ALA A 274 -4.77 4.71 -6.60
C ALA A 274 -6.16 5.27 -6.82
N HIS A 275 -6.42 6.41 -6.18
CA HIS A 275 -7.53 7.27 -6.57
C HIS A 275 -7.17 8.14 -7.78
N TYR A 276 -8.14 8.43 -8.64
CA TYR A 276 -8.01 9.40 -9.72
C TYR A 276 -9.15 10.40 -9.68
N GLN A 277 -8.84 11.67 -9.42
CA GLN A 277 -9.85 12.69 -9.10
C GLN A 277 -10.79 12.97 -10.28
N ARG A 278 -10.24 13.18 -11.49
CA ARG A 278 -11.00 13.62 -12.66
C ARG A 278 -11.47 12.45 -13.53
N THR A 279 -10.55 11.58 -13.92
CA THR A 279 -10.80 10.50 -14.89
C THR A 279 -10.05 9.24 -14.47
N LEU A 280 -10.68 8.08 -14.66
CA LEU A 280 -10.00 6.80 -14.48
C LEU A 280 -9.07 6.53 -15.67
N PRO A 281 -8.04 5.70 -15.48
CA PRO A 281 -7.24 5.20 -16.58
C PRO A 281 -8.08 4.33 -17.52
N THR A 282 -7.63 4.20 -18.77
CA THR A 282 -8.22 3.32 -19.78
C THR A 282 -7.32 2.13 -20.05
N GLU A 283 -7.84 1.14 -20.75
CA GLU A 283 -7.07 -0.02 -21.21
C GLU A 283 -5.83 0.42 -22.01
N GLY A 284 -4.69 -0.25 -21.77
CA GLY A 284 -3.43 -0.02 -22.49
C GLY A 284 -2.56 1.15 -22.02
N PHE A 285 -3.00 1.97 -21.06
CA PHE A 285 -2.15 3.03 -20.50
C PHE A 285 -1.40 2.57 -19.26
N ALA A 286 -0.20 3.12 -19.05
CA ALA A 286 0.74 2.76 -18.00
C ALA A 286 0.09 2.81 -16.62
N MET A 287 -0.16 1.63 -16.08
CA MET A 287 -0.77 1.46 -14.77
C MET A 287 0.29 1.13 -13.75
N LEU A 288 0.01 1.44 -12.50
CA LEU A 288 0.95 1.40 -11.38
C LEU A 288 1.48 -0.02 -11.14
N ALA A 289 2.32 -0.52 -12.02
CA ALA A 289 2.88 -1.85 -11.99
C ALA A 289 4.22 -1.88 -12.71
N ALA A 290 5.22 -2.50 -12.11
CA ALA A 290 6.54 -2.73 -12.69
C ALA A 290 6.99 -4.16 -12.39
N THR A 291 7.68 -4.78 -13.34
CA THR A 291 8.32 -6.09 -13.16
C THR A 291 9.57 -6.14 -14.03
N ARG A 292 10.53 -7.00 -13.68
CA ARG A 292 11.78 -7.21 -14.44
C ARG A 292 12.56 -5.90 -14.70
N ALA A 293 12.45 -4.92 -13.80
CA ALA A 293 13.29 -3.75 -13.86
C ALA A 293 14.75 -4.18 -13.57
N PRO A 294 15.72 -3.79 -14.39
CA PRO A 294 17.06 -4.33 -14.29
C PRO A 294 17.85 -3.62 -13.18
N PRO A 295 18.91 -4.23 -12.62
CA PRO A 295 19.64 -3.71 -11.46
C PRO A 295 20.18 -2.28 -11.61
N GLU A 296 20.49 -1.87 -12.84
CA GLU A 296 21.03 -0.56 -13.17
C GLU A 296 20.05 0.57 -12.79
N GLN A 297 18.74 0.30 -12.73
CA GLN A 297 17.74 1.29 -12.28
C GLN A 297 18.07 1.90 -10.91
N LEU A 298 18.68 1.12 -10.01
CA LEU A 298 19.04 1.59 -8.69
C LEU A 298 20.05 2.76 -8.75
N GLY A 299 21.03 2.67 -9.64
CA GLY A 299 22.11 3.65 -9.81
C GLY A 299 21.76 4.88 -10.65
N LEU A 300 20.65 4.87 -11.39
CA LEU A 300 20.35 5.92 -12.38
C LEU A 300 19.75 7.22 -11.81
N ALA A 301 19.50 7.31 -10.50
CA ALA A 301 18.95 8.49 -9.82
C ALA A 301 17.74 9.12 -10.58
N ASN A 302 17.94 10.28 -11.22
CA ASN A 302 16.90 11.01 -11.97
C ASN A 302 16.68 10.50 -13.42
N PHE A 303 17.57 9.66 -13.94
CA PHE A 303 17.55 9.12 -15.30
C PHE A 303 16.81 7.78 -15.41
N ARG A 304 16.05 7.40 -14.37
CA ARG A 304 15.28 6.16 -14.33
C ARG A 304 14.17 6.14 -15.39
N THR A 305 13.89 4.95 -15.91
CA THR A 305 12.81 4.71 -16.86
C THR A 305 11.68 4.00 -16.13
N ALA A 306 10.46 4.07 -16.68
CA ALA A 306 9.28 3.64 -15.93
C ALA A 306 9.18 2.11 -15.78
N TYR A 307 9.79 1.29 -16.66
CA TYR A 307 9.66 -0.19 -16.64
C TYR A 307 8.24 -0.66 -16.29
N THR A 308 7.31 -0.42 -17.22
CA THR A 308 5.88 -0.69 -17.00
C THR A 308 5.54 -2.16 -17.17
N HIS A 309 4.69 -2.70 -16.31
CA HIS A 309 4.04 -3.99 -16.47
C HIS A 309 2.58 -3.78 -16.93
N ALA A 310 2.20 -4.43 -18.02
CA ALA A 310 0.83 -4.36 -18.53
C ALA A 310 -0.05 -5.39 -17.82
N PRO A 311 -1.32 -5.05 -17.50
CA PRO A 311 -2.25 -6.03 -16.96
C PRO A 311 -2.56 -7.13 -17.99
N THR A 312 -2.87 -8.34 -17.52
CA THR A 312 -3.30 -9.45 -18.38
C THR A 312 -4.78 -9.40 -18.72
N ASP A 313 -5.59 -8.76 -17.87
CA ASP A 313 -7.02 -8.51 -18.09
C ASP A 313 -7.46 -7.28 -17.27
N SER A 314 -8.53 -6.62 -17.70
CA SER A 314 -9.09 -5.46 -16.99
C SER A 314 -10.56 -5.25 -17.28
N PHE A 315 -11.26 -4.57 -16.38
CA PHE A 315 -12.64 -4.15 -16.59
C PHE A 315 -13.04 -3.00 -15.67
N SER A 316 -14.14 -2.31 -16.01
CA SER A 316 -14.71 -1.25 -15.17
C SER A 316 -15.87 -1.75 -14.32
N VAL A 317 -15.98 -1.21 -13.10
CA VAL A 317 -17.12 -1.43 -12.21
C VAL A 317 -17.73 -0.10 -11.80
N ARG A 318 -19.05 -0.03 -11.87
CA ARG A 318 -19.84 1.11 -11.41
C ARG A 318 -20.70 0.67 -10.23
N GLY A 319 -20.61 1.42 -9.13
CA GLY A 319 -21.46 1.25 -7.96
C GLY A 319 -22.90 1.65 -8.24
N SER A 320 -23.81 1.27 -7.35
CA SER A 320 -25.21 1.68 -7.39
C SER A 320 -25.42 3.02 -6.68
N GLY A 321 -26.58 3.65 -6.88
CA GLY A 321 -27.02 4.86 -6.16
C GLY A 321 -26.89 6.18 -6.93
N ARG A 322 -27.32 7.28 -6.30
CA ARG A 322 -27.42 8.63 -6.92
C ARG A 322 -26.07 9.23 -7.31
N ARG A 323 -24.98 8.88 -6.61
CA ARG A 323 -23.61 9.30 -6.93
C ARG A 323 -22.72 8.05 -6.93
N PRO A 324 -22.74 7.27 -8.03
CA PRO A 324 -22.09 5.98 -8.06
C PRO A 324 -20.57 6.16 -8.04
N MET A 325 -19.90 5.40 -7.17
CA MET A 325 -18.46 5.21 -7.25
C MET A 325 -18.11 4.42 -8.51
N ASN A 326 -16.94 4.68 -9.09
CA ASN A 326 -16.46 3.96 -10.25
C ASN A 326 -15.05 3.45 -9.96
N ALA A 327 -14.76 2.25 -10.44
CA ALA A 327 -13.44 1.67 -10.36
C ALA A 327 -13.03 1.07 -11.71
N PHE A 328 -11.73 1.13 -11.98
CA PHE A 328 -11.08 0.36 -13.03
C PHE A 328 -10.21 -0.70 -12.36
N ILE A 329 -10.43 -1.95 -12.74
CA ILE A 329 -9.90 -3.14 -12.08
C ILE A 329 -8.96 -3.82 -13.06
N GLN A 330 -7.81 -4.25 -12.58
CA GLN A 330 -6.80 -4.89 -13.41
C GLN A 330 -6.24 -6.12 -12.74
N LEU A 331 -5.98 -7.15 -13.53
CA LEU A 331 -5.27 -8.36 -13.13
C LEU A 331 -3.82 -8.28 -13.66
N HIS A 332 -2.87 -8.59 -12.79
CA HIS A 332 -1.44 -8.64 -13.08
C HIS A 332 -0.89 -10.03 -12.74
N GLU A 333 0.05 -10.50 -13.55
CA GLU A 333 0.70 -11.81 -13.39
C GLU A 333 2.22 -11.62 -13.35
N GLY A 334 2.84 -12.00 -12.22
CA GLY A 334 4.24 -11.71 -11.85
C GLY A 334 5.32 -12.55 -12.51
#